data_AF-A0A0P7C661-F1
#
_entry.id   AF-A0A0P7C661-F1
#
_cell.length_a   1.000
_cell.length_b   1.000
_cell.length_c   1.000
_cell.angle_alpha   90.00
_cell.angle_beta   90.00
_cell.angle_gamma   90.00
#
_symmetry.space_group_name_H-M   'P 1'
#
loop_
_entity.id
_entity.type
_entity.pdbx_description
1 polymer ?
#
loop_
_entity_poly.entity_id
_entity_poly.type
_entity_poly.pdbx_seq_one_letter_code
_entity_poly.pdbx_strand_id
1 'polypeptide(L)'
;MMTPVFYARPQVAGRTLRVEPALASWDKAGSASQARSTAFIDDVYTAVAEQVRMAPDPLALRLEVGLAGAVPFYTLNDLDNYLFLLTPKLTARTGRAFASVWATKRHAASSSARVGPAVPVGAYMFDVTTTASASTAAYKEQIRDQIASASPLPGNGIALQLAFVVGPRRTWPNLWKATIDALGSILGHEDGAREWNARDGRIIDLGLHHVVDPAAGNEVRIAIRASMADEEAAA
;
A
#
# COMPACT_ATOMS: atom_id res chain seq x y z
N MET A 1 -18.38 -4.05 17.01
CA MET A 1 -17.63 -4.46 15.82
C MET A 1 -17.27 -3.22 15.05
N MET A 2 -15.99 -2.97 14.80
CA MET A 2 -15.55 -1.82 14.01
C MET A 2 -15.84 -2.04 12.52
N THR A 3 -15.97 -0.94 11.79
CA THR A 3 -16.09 -0.93 10.33
C THR A 3 -14.77 -0.50 9.70
N PRO A 4 -14.48 -0.92 8.46
CA PRO A 4 -13.33 -0.40 7.71
C PRO A 4 -13.38 1.12 7.60
N VAL A 5 -12.24 1.78 7.87
CA VAL A 5 -12.09 3.24 7.75
C VAL A 5 -11.05 3.54 6.69
N PHE A 6 -11.44 4.36 5.71
CA PHE A 6 -10.49 4.97 4.78
C PHE A 6 -10.06 6.31 5.33
N TYR A 7 -8.81 6.70 5.08
CA TYR A 7 -8.31 8.01 5.46
C TYR A 7 -7.91 8.80 4.21
N ALA A 8 -8.12 10.11 4.20
CA ALA A 8 -7.70 10.98 3.12
C ALA A 8 -6.18 10.93 2.93
N ARG A 9 -5.75 11.21 1.70
CA ARG A 9 -4.33 11.43 1.40
C ARG A 9 -3.84 12.69 2.13
N PRO A 10 -2.70 12.63 2.85
CA PRO A 10 -2.09 13.80 3.46
C PRO A 10 -1.82 14.92 2.44
N GLN A 11 -2.31 16.13 2.74
CA GLN A 11 -2.16 17.34 1.91
C GLN A 11 -1.08 18.31 2.40
N VAL A 12 -0.36 17.94 3.47
CA VAL A 12 0.76 18.75 3.98
C VAL A 12 1.89 18.84 2.94
N ALA A 13 2.78 19.83 3.11
CA ALA A 13 3.93 20.00 2.22
C ALA A 13 4.84 18.75 2.22
N GLY A 14 5.24 18.32 1.02
CA GLY A 14 6.17 17.22 0.82
C GLY A 14 7.61 17.57 1.18
N ARG A 15 8.39 16.56 1.55
CA ARG A 15 9.83 16.66 1.72
C ARG A 15 10.50 15.83 0.63
N THR A 16 11.33 16.48 -0.20
CA THR A 16 12.06 15.82 -1.28
C THR A 16 13.11 14.86 -0.71
N LEU A 17 13.17 13.66 -1.27
CA LEU A 17 14.14 12.63 -0.92
C LEU A 17 15.43 12.82 -1.74
N ARG A 18 16.56 12.50 -1.11
CA ARG A 18 17.91 12.59 -1.67
C ARG A 18 18.40 11.26 -2.22
N VAL A 19 17.78 10.16 -1.80
CA VAL A 19 18.11 8.80 -2.24
C VAL A 19 17.10 8.33 -3.28
N GLU A 20 17.59 7.67 -4.33
CA GLU A 20 16.73 7.03 -5.33
C GLU A 20 15.79 5.99 -4.69
N PRO A 21 14.55 5.87 -5.18
CA PRO A 21 13.61 4.92 -4.63
C PRO A 21 14.11 3.48 -4.83
N ALA A 22 14.13 2.72 -3.73
CA ALA A 22 14.54 1.32 -3.73
C ALA A 22 13.44 0.44 -3.13
N LEU A 23 13.05 -0.60 -3.88
CA LEU A 23 12.10 -1.62 -3.44
C LEU A 23 12.65 -2.38 -2.23
N ALA A 24 11.74 -3.01 -1.47
CA ALA A 24 12.13 -4.04 -0.52
C ALA A 24 12.95 -5.14 -1.22
N SER A 25 14.12 -5.47 -0.66
CA SER A 25 14.97 -6.55 -1.17
C SER A 25 14.84 -7.79 -0.29
N TRP A 26 14.65 -8.94 -0.95
CA TRP A 26 14.65 -10.28 -0.35
C TRP A 26 15.97 -11.03 -0.60
N ASP A 27 16.96 -10.35 -1.17
CA ASP A 27 18.28 -10.91 -1.38
C ASP A 27 18.98 -11.22 -0.05
N LYS A 28 20.11 -11.95 -0.13
CA LYS A 28 20.92 -12.29 1.04
C LYS A 28 21.28 -11.04 1.86
N ALA A 29 21.34 -11.22 3.18
CA ALA A 29 21.77 -10.21 4.14
C ALA A 29 23.08 -9.54 3.69
N GLY A 30 23.10 -8.20 3.65
CA GLY A 30 24.27 -7.41 3.28
C GLY A 30 24.48 -7.22 1.77
N SER A 31 23.53 -7.64 0.94
CA SER A 31 23.55 -7.35 -0.50
C SER A 31 23.40 -5.86 -0.82
N ALA A 32 23.87 -5.45 -2.00
CA ALA A 32 23.75 -4.07 -2.47
C ALA A 32 22.28 -3.60 -2.57
N SER A 33 21.35 -4.49 -2.90
CA SER A 33 19.91 -4.18 -2.95
C SER A 33 19.35 -3.89 -1.55
N GLN A 34 19.75 -4.65 -0.52
CA GLN A 34 19.36 -4.35 0.86
C GLN A 34 19.98 -3.04 1.37
N ALA A 35 21.23 -2.75 1.02
CA ALA A 35 21.87 -1.49 1.36
C ALA A 35 21.11 -0.29 0.76
N ARG A 36 20.73 -0.37 -0.53
CA ARG A 36 19.90 0.65 -1.19
C ARG A 36 18.53 0.81 -0.54
N SER A 37 17.82 -0.28 -0.26
CA SER A 37 16.52 -0.26 0.41
C SER A 37 16.61 0.36 1.81
N THR A 38 17.67 0.06 2.56
CA THR A 38 17.89 0.64 3.90
C THR A 38 18.20 2.12 3.80
N ALA A 39 19.08 2.54 2.90
CA ALA A 39 19.40 3.96 2.69
C ALA A 39 18.17 4.77 2.28
N PHE A 40 17.30 4.22 1.43
CA PHE A 40 16.05 4.86 1.05
C PHE A 40 15.10 5.04 2.25
N ILE A 41 14.95 4.01 3.10
CA ILE A 41 14.13 4.08 4.30
C ILE A 41 14.70 5.08 5.33
N ASP A 42 16.03 5.15 5.45
CA ASP A 42 16.71 6.13 6.30
C ASP A 42 16.44 7.56 5.82
N ASP A 43 16.53 7.80 4.51
CA ASP A 43 16.26 9.11 3.92
C ASP A 43 14.79 9.53 4.09
N VAL A 44 13.84 8.60 3.90
CA VAL A 44 12.42 8.86 4.20
C VAL A 44 12.24 9.24 5.67
N TYR A 45 12.83 8.49 6.61
CA TYR A 45 12.75 8.78 8.03
C TYR A 45 13.29 10.18 8.36
N THR A 46 14.49 10.50 7.89
CA THR A 46 15.11 11.82 8.10
C THR A 46 14.24 12.94 7.53
N ALA A 47 13.66 12.74 6.33
CA ALA A 47 12.81 13.73 5.68
C ALA A 47 11.53 14.02 6.49
N VAL A 48 10.88 13.00 7.06
CA VAL A 48 9.58 13.16 7.73
C VAL A 48 9.65 13.24 9.25
N ALA A 49 10.83 13.14 9.87
CA ALA A 49 11.00 13.07 11.33
C ALA A 49 10.28 14.21 12.09
N GLU A 50 10.41 15.45 11.60
CA GLU A 50 9.73 16.60 12.20
C GLU A 50 8.20 16.50 12.08
N GLN A 51 7.70 16.07 10.91
CA GLN A 51 6.26 15.91 10.68
C GLN A 51 5.67 14.80 11.55
N VAL A 52 6.40 13.68 11.70
CA VAL A 52 6.01 12.61 12.63
C VAL A 52 6.01 13.10 14.07
N ARG A 53 6.91 13.98 14.48
CA ARG A 53 6.92 14.52 15.86
C ARG A 53 5.74 15.46 16.12
N MET A 54 5.34 16.25 15.11
CA MET A 54 4.37 17.35 15.28
C MET A 54 2.93 16.98 14.98
N ALA A 55 2.66 16.01 14.10
CA ALA A 55 1.31 15.64 13.70
C ALA A 55 0.56 14.93 14.85
N PRO A 56 -0.75 15.18 15.07
CA PRO A 56 -1.54 14.42 16.03
C PRO A 56 -1.82 13.01 15.52
N ASP A 57 -2.07 12.08 16.45
CA ASP A 57 -2.51 10.72 16.12
C ASP A 57 -3.98 10.68 15.69
N PRO A 58 -4.39 9.68 14.89
CA PRO A 58 -3.52 8.69 14.23
C PRO A 58 -2.77 9.28 13.03
N LEU A 59 -1.59 8.71 12.70
CA LEU A 59 -0.76 9.20 11.59
C LEU A 59 -1.15 8.63 10.23
N ALA A 60 -0.95 9.45 9.19
CA ALA A 60 -0.99 9.04 7.79
C ALA A 60 0.33 9.39 7.07
N LEU A 61 0.90 8.42 6.36
CA LEU A 61 2.08 8.59 5.49
C LEU A 61 1.65 8.74 4.03
N ARG A 62 2.34 9.57 3.26
CA ARG A 62 2.31 9.55 1.78
C ARG A 62 3.73 9.55 1.23
N LEU A 63 4.02 8.54 0.42
CA LEU A 63 5.23 8.42 -0.38
C LEU A 63 4.90 8.69 -1.85
N GLU A 64 5.63 9.58 -2.50
CA GLU A 64 5.57 9.78 -3.94
C GLU A 64 6.89 9.29 -4.55
N VAL A 65 6.83 8.19 -5.27
CA VAL A 65 7.97 7.55 -5.92
C VAL A 65 8.22 8.23 -7.28
N GLY A 66 9.35 8.90 -7.40
CA GLY A 66 9.84 9.46 -8.67
C GLY A 66 10.68 8.44 -9.41
N LEU A 67 10.21 8.00 -10.58
CA LEU A 67 10.90 7.06 -11.45
C LEU A 67 11.52 7.78 -12.65
N ALA A 68 12.67 7.31 -13.12
CA ALA A 68 13.26 7.80 -14.37
C ALA A 68 12.31 7.53 -15.55
N GLY A 69 12.32 8.42 -16.56
CA GLY A 69 11.36 8.38 -17.68
C GLY A 69 11.40 7.11 -18.55
N ALA A 70 12.48 6.33 -18.50
CA ALA A 70 12.61 5.09 -19.26
C ALA A 70 12.08 3.85 -18.50
N VAL A 71 11.68 3.99 -17.23
CA VAL A 71 11.25 2.86 -16.40
C VAL A 71 9.84 2.41 -16.83
N PRO A 72 9.60 1.12 -17.08
CA PRO A 72 8.26 0.61 -17.37
C PRO A 72 7.28 0.90 -16.22
N PHE A 73 6.33 1.78 -16.48
CA PHE A 73 5.49 2.40 -15.45
C PHE A 73 4.40 1.46 -14.91
N TYR A 74 3.78 0.66 -15.78
CA TYR A 74 2.60 -0.18 -15.47
C TYR A 74 2.91 -1.66 -15.23
N THR A 75 4.17 -2.06 -15.24
CA THR A 75 4.57 -3.47 -15.14
C THR A 75 5.58 -3.75 -14.03
N LEU A 76 6.22 -2.71 -13.49
CA LEU A 76 7.25 -2.80 -12.46
C LEU A 76 7.02 -1.74 -11.38
N ASN A 77 7.79 -1.85 -10.29
CA ASN A 77 7.80 -0.91 -9.17
C ASN A 77 6.45 -0.87 -8.43
N ASP A 78 6.02 -2.05 -7.99
CA ASP A 78 4.76 -2.20 -7.26
C ASP A 78 4.83 -1.41 -5.95
N LEU A 79 3.79 -0.62 -5.71
CA LEU A 79 3.81 0.38 -4.65
C LEU A 79 3.79 -0.24 -3.25
N ASP A 80 3.17 -1.41 -3.11
CA ASP A 80 3.15 -2.18 -1.87
C ASP A 80 4.56 -2.61 -1.45
N ASN A 81 5.46 -2.90 -2.40
CA ASN A 81 6.84 -3.29 -2.14
C ASN A 81 7.68 -2.15 -1.55
N TYR A 82 7.40 -0.88 -1.87
CA TYR A 82 8.02 0.26 -1.18
C TYR A 82 7.48 0.41 0.25
N LEU A 83 6.18 0.22 0.43
CA LEU A 83 5.52 0.39 1.72
C LEU A 83 5.81 -0.74 2.71
N PHE A 84 6.09 -1.95 2.22
CA PHE A 84 6.20 -3.19 3.00
C PHE A 84 7.26 -3.15 4.08
N LEU A 85 8.48 -2.71 3.76
CA LEU A 85 9.53 -2.54 4.79
C LEU A 85 9.50 -1.15 5.43
N LEU A 86 9.04 -0.13 4.70
CA LEU A 86 9.04 1.24 5.18
C LEU A 86 8.14 1.42 6.41
N THR A 87 6.89 0.94 6.33
CA THR A 87 5.88 1.11 7.37
C THR A 87 6.27 0.51 8.72
N PRO A 88 6.69 -0.77 8.83
CA PRO A 88 7.12 -1.34 10.10
C PRO A 88 8.40 -0.69 10.63
N LYS A 89 9.36 -0.32 9.77
CA LYS A 89 10.59 0.34 10.20
C LYS A 89 10.34 1.76 10.73
N LEU A 90 9.48 2.54 10.09
CA LEU A 90 9.09 3.86 10.60
C LEU A 90 8.34 3.75 11.92
N THR A 91 7.39 2.83 12.04
CA THR A 91 6.69 2.56 13.30
C THR A 91 7.68 2.22 14.42
N ALA A 92 8.62 1.30 14.17
CA ALA A 92 9.61 0.90 15.16
C ALA A 92 10.56 2.05 15.57
N ARG A 93 10.98 2.90 14.63
CA ARG A 93 11.89 4.03 14.89
C ARG A 93 11.23 5.18 15.62
N THR A 94 9.96 5.43 15.34
CA THR A 94 9.23 6.61 15.85
C THR A 94 8.41 6.29 17.09
N GLY A 95 8.12 5.00 17.33
CA GLY A 95 7.18 4.56 18.37
C GLY A 95 5.73 4.90 18.06
N ARG A 96 5.42 5.43 16.87
CA ARG A 96 4.07 5.88 16.48
C ARG A 96 3.51 5.03 15.36
N ALA A 97 2.24 4.63 15.49
CA ALA A 97 1.56 3.81 14.50
C ALA A 97 0.96 4.67 13.37
N PHE A 98 0.97 4.13 12.16
CA PHE A 98 0.31 4.71 10.99
C PHE A 98 -1.01 4.01 10.72
N ALA A 99 -2.13 4.71 10.85
CA ALA A 99 -3.44 4.17 10.48
C ALA A 99 -3.65 4.13 8.96
N SER A 100 -2.89 4.95 8.22
CA SER A 100 -2.95 5.03 6.76
C SER A 100 -1.56 5.21 6.17
N VAL A 101 -1.26 4.47 5.10
CA VAL A 101 -0.07 4.71 4.27
C VAL A 101 -0.47 4.78 2.82
N TRP A 102 0.05 5.79 2.14
CA TRP A 102 -0.19 6.05 0.73
C TRP A 102 1.13 5.94 -0.02
N ALA A 103 1.07 5.41 -1.24
CA ALA A 103 2.15 5.49 -2.19
C ALA A 103 1.59 5.88 -3.57
N THR A 104 2.32 6.68 -4.32
CA THR A 104 2.07 6.92 -5.74
C THR A 104 3.38 6.75 -6.50
N LYS A 105 3.35 6.36 -7.76
CA LYS A 105 4.51 6.46 -8.66
C LYS A 105 4.20 7.40 -9.81
N ARG A 106 5.22 8.14 -10.25
CA ARG A 106 5.19 9.02 -11.44
C ARG A 106 6.57 9.09 -12.07
N HIS A 107 6.65 9.54 -13.31
CA HIS A 107 7.94 9.96 -13.87
C HIS A 107 8.36 11.28 -13.24
N ALA A 108 9.44 11.27 -12.47
CA ALA A 108 9.96 12.46 -11.81
C ALA A 108 11.42 12.25 -11.43
N ALA A 109 12.20 13.33 -11.45
CA ALA A 109 13.61 13.30 -11.07
C ALA A 109 13.84 12.97 -9.58
N SER A 110 12.83 13.12 -8.73
CA SER A 110 12.96 12.89 -7.29
C SER A 110 11.68 12.34 -6.68
N SER A 111 11.87 11.53 -5.64
CA SER A 111 10.79 11.08 -4.77
C SER A 111 10.49 12.11 -3.68
N SER A 112 9.30 12.07 -3.07
CA SER A 112 8.96 12.89 -1.91
C SER A 112 8.22 12.06 -0.86
N ALA A 113 8.33 12.45 0.40
CA ALA A 113 7.56 11.84 1.48
C ALA A 113 6.92 12.90 2.36
N ARG A 114 5.81 12.56 3.00
CA ARG A 114 5.15 13.41 3.99
C ARG A 114 4.32 12.63 4.97
N VAL A 115 4.20 13.17 6.18
CA VAL A 115 3.36 12.65 7.26
C VAL A 115 2.42 13.74 7.75
N GLY A 116 1.16 13.39 7.94
CA GLY A 116 0.13 14.26 8.51
C GLY A 116 -0.86 13.48 9.36
N PRO A 117 -1.87 14.16 9.93
CA PRO A 117 -2.96 13.46 10.61
C PRO A 117 -3.75 12.61 9.62
N ALA A 118 -4.16 11.42 10.05
CA ALA A 118 -5.08 10.59 9.30
C ALA A 118 -6.51 11.12 9.49
N VAL A 119 -7.11 11.58 8.39
CA VAL A 119 -8.46 12.17 8.40
C VAL A 119 -9.44 11.18 7.76
N PRO A 120 -10.42 10.64 8.50
CA PRO A 120 -11.37 9.67 7.96
C PRO A 120 -12.17 10.18 6.76
N VAL A 121 -12.42 9.31 5.78
CA VAL A 121 -13.25 9.57 4.59
C VAL A 121 -14.17 8.38 4.27
N GLY A 122 -15.29 8.65 3.61
CA GLY A 122 -16.35 7.67 3.33
C GLY A 122 -16.36 7.09 1.90
N ALA A 123 -17.19 6.05 1.72
CA ALA A 123 -17.43 5.19 0.53
C ALA A 123 -16.57 3.91 0.40
N TYR A 124 -17.04 2.90 -0.31
CA TYR A 124 -16.26 1.77 -0.82
C TYR A 124 -17.10 0.98 -1.83
N MET A 125 -16.47 0.12 -2.63
CA MET A 125 -17.15 -0.68 -3.64
C MET A 125 -17.47 -2.08 -3.14
N PHE A 126 -16.50 -2.71 -2.46
CA PHE A 126 -16.66 -4.05 -1.90
C PHE A 126 -16.36 -4.04 -0.40
N ASP A 127 -17.06 -4.87 0.36
CA ASP A 127 -16.76 -5.26 1.74
C ASP A 127 -16.61 -6.78 1.75
N VAL A 128 -15.42 -7.27 2.06
CA VAL A 128 -15.11 -8.70 2.06
C VAL A 128 -14.60 -9.13 3.42
N THR A 129 -14.89 -10.38 3.79
CA THR A 129 -14.46 -10.95 5.07
C THR A 129 -13.68 -12.23 4.88
N THR A 130 -12.57 -12.38 5.60
CA THR A 130 -11.80 -13.63 5.63
C THR A 130 -11.42 -13.99 7.06
N THR A 131 -11.37 -15.29 7.35
CA THR A 131 -10.90 -15.85 8.63
C THR A 131 -9.62 -16.66 8.46
N ALA A 132 -9.20 -16.88 7.21
CA ALA A 132 -8.03 -17.66 6.88
C ALA A 132 -6.72 -16.91 7.21
N SER A 133 -5.60 -17.65 7.21
CA SER A 133 -4.28 -17.04 7.35
C SER A 133 -3.82 -16.45 6.01
N ALA A 134 -3.27 -15.23 6.00
CA ALA A 134 -2.73 -14.61 4.78
C ALA A 134 -1.64 -15.43 4.07
N SER A 135 -1.06 -16.42 4.75
CA SER A 135 -0.08 -17.35 4.18
C SER A 135 -0.69 -18.56 3.45
N THR A 136 -2.02 -18.72 3.41
CA THR A 136 -2.69 -19.87 2.78
C THR A 136 -3.48 -19.48 1.53
N ALA A 137 -3.68 -20.42 0.61
CA ALA A 137 -4.50 -20.21 -0.58
C ALA A 137 -5.95 -19.81 -0.22
N ALA A 138 -6.50 -20.43 0.83
CA ALA A 138 -7.84 -20.15 1.35
C ALA A 138 -8.10 -18.66 1.64
N TYR A 139 -7.08 -17.89 2.03
CA TYR A 139 -7.22 -16.44 2.21
C TYR A 139 -7.54 -15.73 0.90
N LYS A 140 -6.82 -16.07 -0.17
CA LYS A 140 -7.00 -15.46 -1.49
C LYS A 140 -8.28 -15.96 -2.16
N GLU A 141 -8.60 -17.24 -2.00
CA GLU A 141 -9.86 -17.84 -2.48
C GLU A 141 -11.08 -17.15 -1.86
N GLN A 142 -11.11 -16.98 -0.53
CA GLN A 142 -12.21 -16.31 0.16
C GLN A 142 -12.42 -14.87 -0.34
N ILE A 143 -11.35 -14.12 -0.60
CA ILE A 143 -11.43 -12.77 -1.13
C ILE A 143 -11.96 -12.79 -2.57
N ARG A 144 -11.35 -13.61 -3.45
CA ARG A 144 -11.72 -13.76 -4.86
C ARG A 144 -13.20 -14.09 -5.02
N ASP A 145 -13.69 -15.06 -4.25
CA ASP A 145 -15.06 -15.54 -4.38
C ASP A 145 -16.09 -14.45 -4.02
N GLN A 146 -15.76 -13.55 -3.08
CA GLN A 146 -16.61 -12.42 -2.69
C GLN A 146 -16.58 -11.26 -3.68
N ILE A 147 -15.56 -11.17 -4.54
CA ILE A 147 -15.45 -10.16 -5.61
C ILE A 147 -15.64 -10.75 -7.00
N ALA A 148 -16.19 -11.96 -7.11
CA ALA A 148 -16.32 -12.67 -8.39
C ALA A 148 -17.19 -11.94 -9.43
N SER A 149 -18.09 -11.04 -8.99
CA SER A 149 -18.90 -10.20 -9.87
C SER A 149 -18.18 -8.95 -10.37
N ALA A 150 -16.97 -8.66 -9.88
CA ALA A 150 -16.17 -7.54 -10.36
C ALA A 150 -15.75 -7.77 -11.82
N SER A 151 -15.72 -6.68 -12.59
CA SER A 151 -15.12 -6.67 -13.92
C SER A 151 -13.78 -5.96 -13.85
N PRO A 152 -12.75 -6.43 -14.58
CA PRO A 152 -11.46 -5.78 -14.60
C PRO A 152 -11.57 -4.32 -15.03
N LEU A 153 -10.92 -3.42 -14.30
CA LEU A 153 -10.87 -2.01 -14.67
C LEU A 153 -10.10 -1.82 -15.99
N PRO A 154 -10.61 -0.99 -16.92
CA PRO A 154 -9.96 -0.75 -18.22
C PRO A 154 -8.64 0.03 -18.08
N GLY A 155 -7.99 0.35 -19.20
CA GLY A 155 -6.78 1.20 -19.27
C GLY A 155 -5.54 0.65 -18.56
N ASN A 156 -4.54 1.49 -18.27
CA ASN A 156 -3.26 1.03 -17.72
C ASN A 156 -3.03 1.41 -16.25
N GLY A 157 -3.42 2.63 -15.84
CA GLY A 157 -3.23 3.11 -14.47
C GLY A 157 -4.45 2.90 -13.58
N ILE A 158 -4.24 2.32 -12.40
CA ILE A 158 -5.27 2.09 -11.39
C ILE A 158 -4.93 2.83 -10.10
N ALA A 159 -5.96 3.46 -9.52
CA ALA A 159 -5.95 3.91 -8.13
C ALA A 159 -6.66 2.86 -7.27
N LEU A 160 -5.94 2.27 -6.31
CA LEU A 160 -6.42 1.22 -5.42
C LEU A 160 -6.35 1.69 -3.96
N GLN A 161 -7.40 1.42 -3.19
CA GLN A 161 -7.35 1.54 -1.74
C GLN A 161 -7.94 0.32 -1.05
N LEU A 162 -7.28 -0.10 0.02
CA LEU A 162 -7.70 -1.21 0.89
C LEU A 162 -7.80 -0.70 2.32
N ALA A 163 -8.93 -0.91 2.98
CA ALA A 163 -9.13 -0.60 4.39
C ALA A 163 -9.39 -1.87 5.19
N PHE A 164 -8.50 -2.20 6.11
CA PHE A 164 -8.54 -3.41 6.93
C PHE A 164 -9.13 -3.12 8.31
N VAL A 165 -10.02 -4.00 8.78
CA VAL A 165 -10.31 -4.17 10.22
C VAL A 165 -9.60 -5.44 10.65
N VAL A 166 -8.73 -5.34 11.64
CA VAL A 166 -7.91 -6.47 12.09
C VAL A 166 -7.96 -6.65 13.59
N GLY A 167 -7.77 -7.89 14.07
CA GLY A 167 -7.49 -8.16 15.47
C GLY A 167 -6.10 -7.65 15.90
N PRO A 168 -5.87 -7.43 17.20
CA PRO A 168 -4.65 -6.81 17.74
C PRO A 168 -3.36 -7.61 17.51
N ARG A 169 -3.47 -8.90 17.16
CA ARG A 169 -2.33 -9.81 16.95
C ARG A 169 -1.89 -9.92 15.48
N ARG A 170 -2.56 -9.24 14.55
CA ARG A 170 -2.26 -9.32 13.12
C ARG A 170 -1.33 -8.18 12.70
N THR A 171 -0.25 -8.52 12.01
CA THR A 171 0.60 -7.54 11.32
C THR A 171 -0.03 -7.20 9.97
N TRP A 172 -0.73 -6.07 9.89
CA TRP A 172 -1.46 -5.68 8.69
C TRP A 172 -0.61 -5.57 7.40
N PRO A 173 0.72 -5.26 7.41
CA PRO A 173 1.51 -5.28 6.18
C PRO A 173 1.61 -6.67 5.54
N ASN A 174 1.48 -7.74 6.34
CA ASN A 174 1.47 -9.10 5.82
C ASN A 174 0.15 -9.48 5.15
N LEU A 175 -0.93 -8.74 5.40
CA LEU A 175 -2.25 -9.00 4.83
C LEU A 175 -2.38 -8.42 3.42
N TRP A 176 -1.83 -7.21 3.20
CA TRP A 176 -2.09 -6.50 1.96
C TRP A 176 -1.53 -7.20 0.73
N LYS A 177 -0.41 -7.93 0.82
CA LYS A 177 0.19 -8.59 -0.34
C LYS A 177 -0.71 -9.70 -0.85
N ALA A 178 -1.07 -10.62 0.03
CA ALA A 178 -2.02 -11.67 -0.28
C ALA A 178 -3.39 -11.12 -0.69
N THR A 179 -3.79 -9.96 -0.16
CA THR A 179 -5.03 -9.29 -0.58
C THR A 179 -4.92 -8.83 -2.04
N ILE A 180 -3.85 -8.12 -2.40
CA ILE A 180 -3.62 -7.60 -3.76
C ILE A 180 -3.53 -8.75 -4.78
N ASP A 181 -2.81 -9.83 -4.46
CA ASP A 181 -2.75 -11.06 -5.27
C ASP A 181 -4.15 -11.62 -5.60
N ALA A 182 -5.11 -11.46 -4.69
CA ALA A 182 -6.48 -11.97 -4.84
C ALA A 182 -7.40 -11.05 -5.66
N LEU A 183 -6.94 -9.84 -6.03
CA LEU A 183 -7.76 -8.83 -6.73
C LEU A 183 -7.74 -9.00 -8.26
N GLY A 184 -7.44 -10.19 -8.76
CA GLY A 184 -7.41 -10.49 -10.18
C GLY A 184 -8.70 -10.11 -10.94
N SER A 185 -9.87 -10.24 -10.32
CA SER A 185 -11.14 -9.82 -10.93
C SER A 185 -11.28 -8.30 -11.11
N ILE A 186 -10.49 -7.50 -10.39
CA ILE A 186 -10.48 -6.02 -10.46
C ILE A 186 -9.29 -5.54 -11.30
N LEU A 187 -8.10 -6.10 -11.06
CA LEU A 187 -6.85 -5.67 -11.68
C LEU A 187 -6.61 -6.35 -13.05
N GLY A 188 -7.32 -7.42 -13.33
CA GLY A 188 -7.08 -8.31 -14.47
C GLY A 188 -5.88 -9.24 -14.26
N HIS A 189 -5.67 -10.10 -15.24
CA HIS A 189 -4.53 -11.03 -15.33
C HIS A 189 -3.85 -10.87 -16.69
N GLU A 190 -2.59 -11.28 -16.78
CA GLU A 190 -1.96 -11.50 -18.09
C GLU A 190 -2.41 -12.85 -18.67
N ASP A 191 -2.40 -12.99 -19.99
CA ASP A 191 -2.74 -14.26 -20.63
C ASP A 191 -1.74 -15.35 -20.21
N GLY A 192 -2.26 -16.49 -19.74
CA GLY A 192 -1.44 -17.58 -19.21
C GLY A 192 -0.80 -17.31 -17.84
N ALA A 193 -1.18 -16.22 -17.17
CA ALA A 193 -0.71 -15.94 -15.81
C ALA A 193 -1.13 -17.04 -14.82
N ARG A 194 -0.34 -17.21 -13.76
CA ARG A 194 -0.72 -18.06 -12.61
C ARG A 194 -1.91 -17.41 -11.90
N GLU A 195 -2.73 -18.23 -11.24
CA GLU A 195 -3.99 -17.85 -10.59
C GLU A 195 -3.90 -16.64 -9.64
N TRP A 196 -2.73 -16.40 -9.02
CA TRP A 196 -2.52 -15.33 -8.04
C TRP A 196 -1.63 -14.20 -8.55
N ASN A 197 -1.42 -14.12 -9.87
CA ASN A 197 -0.64 -13.06 -10.51
C ASN A 197 -1.59 -12.00 -11.09
N ALA A 198 -2.22 -11.23 -10.20
CA ALA A 198 -2.97 -10.05 -10.59
C ALA A 198 -2.03 -9.01 -11.24
N ARG A 199 -2.54 -8.16 -12.15
CA ARG A 199 -1.74 -7.09 -12.78
C ARG A 199 -1.54 -5.88 -11.84
N ASP A 200 -0.97 -6.12 -10.66
CA ASP A 200 -0.75 -5.13 -9.61
C ASP A 200 0.28 -4.05 -9.97
N GLY A 201 1.19 -4.32 -10.90
CA GLY A 201 2.08 -3.30 -11.49
C GLY A 201 1.35 -2.09 -12.10
N ARG A 202 0.07 -2.24 -12.45
CA ARG A 202 -0.82 -1.17 -12.95
C ARG A 202 -1.25 -0.19 -11.86
N ILE A 203 -1.06 -0.53 -10.59
CA ILE A 203 -1.42 0.33 -9.47
C ILE A 203 -0.40 1.47 -9.40
N ILE A 204 -0.84 2.68 -9.73
CA ILE A 204 0.00 3.89 -9.72
C ILE A 204 -0.33 4.82 -8.54
N ASP A 205 -1.41 4.52 -7.83
CA ASP A 205 -1.89 5.21 -6.65
C ASP A 205 -2.48 4.19 -5.68
N LEU A 206 -1.83 4.00 -4.53
CA LEU A 206 -2.14 2.97 -3.55
C LEU A 206 -2.38 3.60 -2.18
N GLY A 207 -3.54 3.35 -1.58
CA GLY A 207 -3.85 3.69 -0.19
C GLY A 207 -4.14 2.45 0.64
N LEU A 208 -3.38 2.24 1.72
CA LEU A 208 -3.55 1.11 2.63
C LEU A 208 -3.92 1.66 4.00
N HIS A 209 -5.05 1.25 4.53
CA HIS A 209 -5.63 1.77 5.76
C HIS A 209 -5.91 0.64 6.73
N HIS A 210 -5.81 0.88 8.04
CA HIS A 210 -6.26 -0.11 9.00
C HIS A 210 -6.85 0.52 10.27
N VAL A 211 -7.74 -0.23 10.89
CA VAL A 211 -8.20 -0.04 12.27
C VAL A 211 -8.11 -1.37 13.01
N VAL A 212 -7.89 -1.30 14.33
CA VAL A 212 -7.79 -2.49 15.19
C VAL A 212 -9.09 -2.68 15.95
N ASP A 213 -9.76 -3.81 15.74
CA ASP A 213 -10.92 -4.24 16.53
C ASP A 213 -10.48 -5.32 17.54
N PRO A 214 -10.47 -5.02 18.85
CA PRO A 214 -10.13 -6.01 19.88
C PRO A 214 -11.00 -7.27 19.86
N ALA A 215 -12.23 -7.18 19.33
CA ALA A 215 -13.19 -8.28 19.28
C ALA A 215 -13.11 -9.12 17.99
N ALA A 216 -12.34 -8.71 16.97
CA ALA A 216 -12.32 -9.41 15.68
C ALA A 216 -11.71 -10.82 15.73
N GLY A 217 -10.95 -11.16 16.77
CA GLY A 217 -10.31 -12.47 16.87
C GLY A 217 -9.38 -12.74 15.68
N ASN A 218 -9.75 -13.70 14.83
CA ASN A 218 -9.01 -14.04 13.60
C ASN A 218 -9.62 -13.43 12.33
N GLU A 219 -10.81 -12.84 12.44
CA GLU A 219 -11.51 -12.20 11.33
C GLU A 219 -10.72 -10.99 10.82
N VAL A 220 -10.71 -10.85 9.50
CA VAL A 220 -10.21 -9.69 8.80
C VAL A 220 -11.32 -9.21 7.88
N ARG A 221 -11.81 -8.00 8.09
CA ARG A 221 -12.71 -7.32 7.15
C ARG A 221 -11.92 -6.37 6.28
N ILE A 222 -12.23 -6.33 5.00
CA ILE A 222 -11.49 -5.55 4.01
C ILE A 222 -12.50 -4.80 3.16
N ALA A 223 -12.49 -3.48 3.24
CA ALA A 223 -13.20 -2.66 2.26
C ALA A 223 -12.25 -2.27 1.12
N ILE A 224 -12.76 -2.32 -0.10
CA ILE A 224 -11.98 -2.09 -1.33
C ILE A 224 -12.57 -0.90 -2.11
N ARG A 225 -11.69 0.01 -2.56
CA ARG A 225 -11.98 1.03 -3.57
C ARG A 225 -11.01 0.86 -4.71
N ALA A 226 -11.48 0.84 -5.95
CA ALA A 226 -10.62 0.86 -7.11
C ALA A 226 -11.23 1.73 -8.21
N SER A 227 -10.41 2.50 -8.91
CA SER A 227 -10.84 3.30 -10.06
C SER A 227 -9.72 3.40 -11.08
N MET A 228 -10.08 3.86 -12.28
CA MET A 228 -9.09 4.45 -13.20
C MET A 228 -8.33 5.54 -12.46
N ALA A 229 -7.01 5.59 -12.64
CA ALA A 229 -6.22 6.72 -12.19
C ALA A 229 -6.25 7.83 -13.26
N ASP A 230 -6.29 9.09 -12.82
CA ASP A 230 -6.22 10.24 -13.72
C ASP A 230 -4.84 10.27 -14.41
N GLU A 231 -4.82 10.33 -15.75
CA GLU A 231 -3.60 10.22 -16.56
C GLU A 231 -2.58 11.35 -16.34
N GLU A 232 -2.98 12.47 -15.71
CA GLU A 232 -2.05 13.54 -15.29
C GLU A 232 -0.99 13.05 -14.29
N ALA A 233 -1.20 11.91 -13.61
CA ALA A 233 -0.19 11.32 -12.73
C ALA A 233 0.99 10.65 -13.48
N ALA A 234 0.87 10.45 -14.80
CA ALA A 234 1.86 9.75 -15.62
C ALA A 234 2.77 10.67 -16.46
N ALA A 235 2.44 11.98 -16.55
CA ALA A 235 3.23 13.00 -17.26
C ALA A 235 4.17 13.76 -16.31
#